data_AF-A0A1G1YFN3-F1
#
_entry.id   AF-A0A1G1YFN3-F1
#
_cell.length_a   1.000
_cell.length_b   1.000
_cell.length_c   1.000
_cell.angle_alpha   90.00
_cell.angle_beta   90.00
_cell.angle_gamma   90.00
#
_symmetry.space_group_name_H-M   'P 1'
#
loop_
_entity.id
_entity.type
_entity.pdbx_description
1 polymer ?
#
loop_
_entity_poly.entity_id
_entity_poly.type
_entity_poly.pdbx_seq_one_letter_code
_entity_poly.pdbx_strand_id
1 'polypeptide(L)'
;MPLLKQKLIPATLAASLVLASFVPAVPAMAAIELVKSDTFGTVYYLDGAGVRHPFPNEATYRSWYHDDFSKIVMVSNDFLARYPLGKNITVRPGTYLVKIRTAPAVYAVEQGGVLRRIDDEQIATAIYGADWAGWVIDIPDVFFGDYIVGSPIIHDYKVPNDVIFRDQKSGQHYYKRNDILQPFTSAAAVSANRFDVSQAIVSSRSFFVRDRPIEDFDRNVFNPVAPPLVDRRDCENQKLKAAIIFVVADSYTTPEVENVERVRAAVADRFAWATDGLSSVDVSYPVTVMLDDGYLTTKRNDGTIEVKNEVVNTFYDTNADDFDFLIVWTNFKVPSENTNEMASFIGVTNKLEGINRASLDRSTIYGSGGKLKGIIMMGNINKYQIDTPTGLNQALNYVLHEILHQWSAYIGFDDGTGRISTDLLREGLEHWSYYAGFISPVGGSGWINNGDGTFTSGLAALPDPNVRQYSPLDRYLMGLIPRPLMGSVFYVEPKVPGALGNTIAGTARWVTIDQMVKANGPVRCSLD
;
A
#
# COMPACT_ATOMS: atom_id res chain seq x y z
N MET A 1 69.03 7.88 47.04
CA MET A 1 69.28 8.78 45.89
C MET A 1 69.68 7.96 44.68
N PRO A 2 68.71 7.68 43.79
CA PRO A 2 68.98 7.54 42.36
C PRO A 2 68.03 8.38 41.50
N LEU A 3 68.47 8.66 40.28
CA LEU A 3 67.85 9.55 39.29
C LEU A 3 66.46 9.08 38.83
N LEU A 4 65.53 10.04 38.74
CA LEU A 4 64.18 9.86 38.23
C LEU A 4 64.20 9.80 36.69
N LYS A 5 63.89 8.64 36.12
CA LYS A 5 63.56 8.49 34.68
C LYS A 5 62.06 8.71 34.49
N GLN A 6 61.66 9.84 33.90
CA GLN A 6 60.32 10.01 33.35
C GLN A 6 60.31 9.52 31.89
N LYS A 7 59.48 8.51 31.62
CA LYS A 7 59.25 7.94 30.28
C LYS A 7 58.31 8.86 29.49
N LEU A 8 58.73 9.21 28.28
CA LEU A 8 57.87 9.71 27.21
C LEU A 8 56.86 8.62 26.79
N ILE A 9 55.58 8.97 26.71
CA ILE A 9 54.56 8.22 25.96
C ILE A 9 54.00 9.20 24.92
N PRO A 10 54.17 8.97 23.60
CA PRO A 10 53.50 9.77 22.61
C PRO A 10 52.03 9.31 22.50
N ALA A 11 51.10 10.23 22.76
CA ALA A 11 49.69 10.05 22.48
C ALA A 11 49.44 10.23 20.98
N THR A 12 49.16 9.13 20.27
CA THR A 12 48.65 9.14 18.90
C THR A 12 47.20 9.64 18.91
N LEU A 13 47.00 10.89 18.48
CA LEU A 13 45.68 11.47 18.22
C LEU A 13 45.22 11.02 16.83
N ALA A 14 44.36 9.99 16.76
CA ALA A 14 43.67 9.62 15.53
C ALA A 14 42.53 10.61 15.29
N ALA A 15 42.71 11.51 14.32
CA ALA A 15 41.65 12.40 13.86
C ALA A 15 40.67 11.62 12.98
N SER A 16 39.52 11.24 13.53
CA SER A 16 38.39 10.72 12.76
C SER A 16 37.75 11.85 11.97
N LEU A 17 38.01 11.88 10.67
CA LEU A 17 37.38 12.80 9.72
C LEU A 17 35.93 12.35 9.51
N VAL A 18 34.98 12.93 10.25
CA VAL A 18 33.55 12.79 9.96
C VAL A 18 33.26 13.65 8.73
N LEU A 19 33.22 13.03 7.55
CA LEU A 19 32.59 13.65 6.38
C LEU A 19 31.09 13.70 6.63
N ALA A 20 30.63 14.77 7.27
CA ALA A 20 29.23 15.15 7.21
C ALA A 20 28.93 15.54 5.76
N SER A 21 28.12 14.72 5.08
CA SER A 21 27.51 15.09 3.81
C SER A 21 26.59 16.29 4.04
N PHE A 22 27.14 17.49 3.93
CA PHE A 22 26.36 18.72 3.82
C PHE A 22 25.66 18.68 2.46
N VAL A 23 24.44 18.16 2.44
CA VAL A 23 23.49 18.54 1.38
C VAL A 23 23.24 20.03 1.58
N PRO A 24 23.56 20.92 0.62
CA PRO A 24 23.21 22.32 0.77
C PRO A 24 21.69 22.39 0.87
N ALA A 25 21.20 22.86 2.02
CA ALA A 25 19.81 23.25 2.14
C ALA A 25 19.60 24.37 1.13
N VAL A 26 18.89 24.06 0.04
CA VAL A 26 18.36 25.08 -0.86
C VAL A 26 17.51 25.97 0.04
N PRO A 27 17.78 27.28 0.14
CA PRO A 27 16.94 28.15 0.94
C PRO A 27 15.51 27.99 0.42
N ALA A 28 14.55 27.81 1.33
CA ALA A 28 13.14 27.79 1.00
C ALA A 28 12.80 29.11 0.30
N MET A 29 12.88 29.14 -1.04
CA MET A 29 12.04 30.04 -1.80
C MET A 29 10.63 29.70 -1.33
N ALA A 30 9.89 30.69 -0.84
CA ALA A 30 8.44 30.59 -0.97
C ALA A 30 8.21 30.29 -2.46
N ALA A 31 7.88 29.03 -2.76
CA ALA A 31 8.00 28.50 -4.11
C ALA A 31 7.14 29.37 -5.02
N ILE A 32 7.75 29.94 -6.06
CA ILE A 32 6.99 30.69 -7.06
C ILE A 32 6.12 29.67 -7.77
N GLU A 33 4.84 29.57 -7.39
CA GLU A 33 3.90 28.57 -7.93
C GLU A 33 3.14 29.09 -9.16
N LEU A 34 2.91 30.41 -9.25
CA LEU A 34 2.21 31.02 -10.37
C LEU A 34 3.10 32.05 -11.05
N VAL A 35 3.36 31.85 -12.35
CA VAL A 35 4.19 32.74 -13.15
C VAL A 35 3.50 33.17 -14.43
N LYS A 36 3.84 34.37 -14.89
CA LYS A 36 3.41 34.91 -16.18
C LYS A 36 4.56 35.72 -16.80
N SER A 37 4.64 35.72 -18.13
CA SER A 37 5.57 36.59 -18.86
C SER A 37 5.19 38.06 -18.70
N ASP A 38 6.19 38.93 -18.64
CA ASP A 38 6.03 40.38 -18.79
C ASP A 38 5.56 40.80 -20.21
N THR A 39 5.70 39.92 -21.20
CA THR A 39 5.37 40.19 -22.62
C THR A 39 4.07 39.57 -23.13
N PHE A 40 3.50 38.56 -22.47
CA PHE A 40 2.24 37.93 -22.88
C PHE A 40 1.41 37.39 -21.70
N GLY A 41 0.13 37.14 -21.95
CA GLY A 41 -0.88 36.94 -20.90
C GLY A 41 -0.97 35.56 -20.25
N THR A 42 -0.33 34.52 -20.80
CA THR A 42 -0.47 33.14 -20.30
C THR A 42 0.07 33.00 -18.88
N VAL A 43 -0.76 32.48 -17.99
CA VAL A 43 -0.40 32.12 -16.62
C VAL A 43 0.00 30.64 -16.60
N TYR A 44 1.08 30.33 -15.89
CA TYR A 44 1.57 28.98 -15.68
C TYR A 44 1.59 28.63 -14.19
N TYR A 45 1.19 27.42 -13.87
CA TYR A 45 1.52 26.77 -12.60
C TYR A 45 2.91 26.12 -12.72
N LEU A 46 3.83 26.43 -11.81
CA LEU A 46 5.15 25.82 -11.73
C LEU A 46 5.12 24.74 -10.64
N ASP A 47 5.27 23.48 -11.04
CA ASP A 47 5.19 22.35 -10.11
C ASP A 47 6.50 22.13 -9.32
N GLY A 48 6.47 21.21 -8.36
CA GLY A 48 7.63 20.85 -7.56
C GLY A 48 8.77 20.19 -8.34
N ALA A 49 8.52 19.70 -9.56
CA ALA A 49 9.53 19.11 -10.44
C ALA A 49 10.19 20.15 -11.38
N GLY A 50 9.76 21.42 -11.33
CA GLY A 50 10.25 22.47 -12.21
C GLY A 50 9.64 22.41 -13.62
N VAL A 51 8.43 21.88 -13.76
CA VAL A 51 7.66 21.90 -15.02
C VAL A 51 6.61 22.99 -14.94
N ARG A 52 6.48 23.79 -16.01
CA ARG A 52 5.46 24.85 -16.09
C ARG A 52 4.24 24.39 -16.89
N HIS A 53 3.07 24.50 -16.29
CA HIS A 53 1.79 24.03 -16.80
C HIS A 53 0.88 25.22 -17.12
N PRO A 54 0.53 25.47 -18.39
CA PRO A 54 -0.30 26.61 -18.74
C PRO A 54 -1.75 26.42 -18.28
N PHE A 55 -2.37 27.49 -17.82
CA PHE A 55 -3.83 27.59 -17.75
C PHE A 55 -4.36 27.91 -19.16
N PRO A 56 -5.19 27.04 -19.77
CA PRO A 56 -5.60 27.19 -21.17
C PRO A 56 -6.57 28.36 -21.38
N ASN A 57 -7.32 28.75 -20.35
CA ASN A 57 -8.22 29.89 -20.35
C ASN A 57 -8.49 30.40 -18.94
N GLU A 58 -9.13 31.56 -18.86
CA GLU A 58 -9.49 32.22 -17.61
C GLU A 58 -10.46 31.41 -16.74
N ALA A 59 -11.44 30.73 -17.36
CA ALA A 59 -12.38 29.87 -16.62
C ALA A 59 -11.66 28.75 -15.87
N THR A 60 -10.66 28.15 -16.50
CA THR A 60 -9.81 27.13 -15.87
C THR A 60 -9.01 27.70 -14.71
N TYR A 61 -8.38 28.87 -14.89
CA TYR A 61 -7.68 29.54 -13.79
C TYR A 61 -8.61 29.83 -12.61
N ARG A 62 -9.78 30.41 -12.87
CA ARG A 62 -10.77 30.75 -11.84
C ARG A 62 -11.32 29.52 -11.13
N SER A 63 -11.39 28.36 -11.78
CA SER A 63 -11.75 27.11 -11.09
C SER A 63 -10.77 26.71 -9.99
N TRP A 64 -9.50 27.11 -10.09
CA TRP A 64 -8.49 26.83 -9.06
C TRP A 64 -8.30 27.99 -8.09
N TYR A 65 -8.23 29.22 -8.59
CA TYR A 65 -7.82 30.39 -7.82
C TYR A 65 -8.93 31.42 -7.60
N HIS A 66 -10.15 31.17 -8.08
CA HIS A 66 -11.23 32.17 -8.09
C HIS A 66 -10.75 33.46 -8.77
N ASP A 67 -11.10 34.62 -8.21
CA ASP A 67 -10.71 35.93 -8.73
C ASP A 67 -9.35 36.43 -8.17
N ASP A 68 -8.61 35.55 -7.48
CA ASP A 68 -7.33 35.90 -6.88
C ASP A 68 -6.18 35.77 -7.89
N PHE A 69 -5.75 36.89 -8.46
CA PHE A 69 -4.55 37.00 -9.30
C PHE A 69 -3.33 37.53 -8.53
N SER A 70 -3.46 37.76 -7.21
CA SER A 70 -2.44 38.45 -6.40
C SER A 70 -1.15 37.64 -6.22
N LYS A 71 -1.23 36.32 -6.42
CA LYS A 71 -0.11 35.38 -6.29
C LYS A 71 0.69 35.17 -7.58
N ILE A 72 0.25 35.75 -8.70
CA ILE A 72 0.96 35.61 -9.98
C ILE A 72 2.20 36.49 -9.98
N VAL A 73 3.35 35.86 -10.19
CA VAL A 73 4.64 36.55 -10.31
C VAL A 73 4.97 36.81 -11.77
N MET A 74 5.26 38.06 -12.12
CA MET A 74 5.76 38.40 -13.45
C MET A 74 7.25 38.06 -13.56
N VAL A 75 7.63 37.36 -14.61
CA VAL A 75 8.99 36.88 -14.87
C VAL A 75 9.39 37.10 -16.32
N SER A 76 10.69 37.08 -16.61
CA SER A 76 11.20 37.20 -17.97
C SER A 76 10.98 35.92 -18.78
N ASN A 77 11.00 36.04 -20.11
CA ASN A 77 10.96 34.88 -21.01
C ASN A 77 12.14 33.91 -20.80
N ASP A 78 13.33 34.44 -20.48
CA ASP A 78 14.52 33.63 -20.18
C ASP A 78 14.35 32.81 -18.90
N PHE A 79 13.61 33.33 -17.91
CA PHE A 79 13.25 32.55 -16.73
C PHE A 79 12.32 31.41 -17.11
N LEU A 80 11.24 31.69 -17.85
CA LEU A 80 10.28 30.67 -18.29
C LEU A 80 10.93 29.59 -19.15
N ALA A 81 11.91 29.94 -19.99
CA ALA A 81 12.62 29.01 -20.86
C ALA A 81 13.44 27.95 -20.10
N ARG A 82 13.78 28.20 -18.82
CA ARG A 82 14.48 27.22 -17.96
C ARG A 82 13.57 26.09 -17.47
N TYR A 83 12.26 26.30 -17.52
CA TYR A 83 11.26 25.34 -17.04
C TYR A 83 10.52 24.74 -18.24
N PRO A 84 10.64 23.43 -18.50
CA PRO A 84 9.97 22.77 -19.62
C PRO A 84 8.45 22.89 -19.51
N LEU A 85 7.78 22.85 -20.66
CA LEU A 85 6.32 22.86 -20.74
C LEU A 85 5.75 21.48 -20.36
N GLY A 86 4.81 21.47 -19.44
CA GLY A 86 3.99 20.32 -19.09
C GLY A 86 2.62 20.35 -19.76
N LYS A 87 1.74 19.42 -19.34
CA LYS A 87 0.34 19.39 -19.75
C LYS A 87 -0.39 20.66 -19.30
N ASN A 88 -1.42 21.05 -20.05
CA ASN A 88 -2.33 22.11 -19.63
C ASN A 88 -3.00 21.73 -18.31
N ILE A 89 -3.25 22.72 -17.45
CA ILE A 89 -4.09 22.53 -16.28
C ILE A 89 -5.54 22.38 -16.75
N THR A 90 -6.26 21.39 -16.21
CA THR A 90 -7.70 21.17 -16.48
C THR A 90 -8.56 21.91 -15.45
N VAL A 91 -9.87 22.01 -15.72
CA VAL A 91 -10.84 22.54 -14.74
C VAL A 91 -10.71 21.78 -13.43
N ARG A 92 -10.75 22.50 -12.31
CA ARG A 92 -10.56 21.93 -10.98
C ARG A 92 -11.69 20.95 -10.65
N PRO A 93 -11.36 19.71 -10.23
CA PRO A 93 -12.35 18.76 -9.76
C PRO A 93 -13.23 19.33 -8.65
N GLY A 94 -14.53 19.01 -8.70
CA GLY A 94 -15.51 19.42 -7.69
C GLY A 94 -15.88 20.90 -7.64
N THR A 95 -15.48 21.72 -8.62
CA THR A 95 -15.85 23.15 -8.68
C THR A 95 -16.91 23.47 -9.73
N TYR A 96 -16.77 22.91 -10.93
CA TYR A 96 -17.69 23.10 -12.05
C TYR A 96 -17.98 21.78 -12.74
N LEU A 97 -19.16 21.70 -13.35
CA LEU A 97 -19.45 20.73 -14.40
C LEU A 97 -18.97 21.29 -15.73
N VAL A 98 -18.54 20.45 -16.66
CA VAL A 98 -18.02 20.90 -17.95
C VAL A 98 -18.78 20.30 -19.11
N LYS A 99 -18.84 21.05 -20.21
CA LYS A 99 -19.31 20.59 -21.53
C LYS A 99 -18.50 21.26 -22.63
N ILE A 100 -18.63 20.77 -23.86
CA ILE A 100 -18.16 21.47 -25.06
C ILE A 100 -19.34 22.12 -25.77
N ARG A 101 -19.08 23.16 -26.57
CA ARG A 101 -20.14 23.90 -27.28
C ARG A 101 -20.82 23.08 -28.38
N THR A 102 -20.09 22.11 -28.94
CA THR A 102 -20.55 21.28 -30.05
C THR A 102 -21.33 20.03 -29.62
N ALA A 103 -21.45 19.75 -28.32
CA ALA A 103 -22.18 18.60 -27.81
C ALA A 103 -22.98 18.92 -26.53
N PRO A 104 -24.14 18.28 -26.33
CA PRO A 104 -24.98 18.53 -25.15
C PRO A 104 -24.50 17.83 -23.88
N ALA A 105 -23.59 16.86 -23.98
CA ALA A 105 -23.16 16.05 -22.84
C ALA A 105 -22.46 16.90 -21.76
N VAL A 106 -22.83 16.66 -20.50
CA VAL A 106 -22.27 17.30 -19.31
C VAL A 106 -21.45 16.30 -18.51
N TYR A 107 -20.33 16.75 -17.98
CA TYR A 107 -19.36 15.93 -17.29
C TYR A 107 -19.02 16.50 -15.91
N ALA A 108 -18.98 15.64 -14.90
CA ALA A 108 -18.25 15.94 -13.68
C ALA A 108 -16.74 15.76 -13.93
N VAL A 109 -15.91 16.59 -13.31
CA VAL A 109 -14.46 16.52 -13.41
C VAL A 109 -13.89 15.87 -12.15
N GLU A 110 -13.12 14.81 -12.30
CA GLU A 110 -12.36 14.12 -11.25
C GLU A 110 -10.84 14.36 -11.43
N GLN A 111 -10.03 13.97 -10.44
CA GLN A 111 -8.58 14.15 -10.42
C GLN A 111 -7.91 13.76 -11.75
N GLY A 112 -6.93 14.57 -12.19
CA GLY A 112 -6.18 14.34 -13.43
C GLY A 112 -6.94 14.66 -14.71
N GLY A 113 -8.06 15.38 -14.61
CA GLY A 113 -8.85 15.78 -15.79
C GLY A 113 -9.73 14.65 -16.30
N VAL A 114 -10.17 13.74 -15.43
CA VAL A 114 -11.09 12.66 -15.82
C VAL A 114 -12.51 13.20 -15.90
N LEU A 115 -13.14 13.05 -17.06
CA LEU A 115 -14.53 13.45 -17.31
C LEU A 115 -15.47 12.27 -17.10
N ARG A 116 -16.38 12.43 -16.16
CA ARG A 116 -17.45 11.46 -15.87
C ARG A 116 -18.75 11.98 -16.45
N ARG A 117 -19.19 11.43 -17.59
CA ARG A 117 -20.46 11.85 -18.23
C ARG A 117 -21.62 11.60 -17.27
N ILE A 118 -22.45 12.59 -17.04
CA ILE A 118 -23.72 12.42 -16.33
C ILE A 118 -24.77 11.99 -17.35
N ASP A 119 -25.36 10.81 -17.17
CA ASP A 119 -26.13 10.17 -18.24
C ASP A 119 -27.47 10.85 -18.55
N ASP A 120 -28.09 11.47 -17.54
CA ASP A 120 -29.31 12.25 -17.69
C ASP A 120 -29.45 13.37 -16.62
N GLU A 121 -30.42 14.26 -16.82
CA GLU A 121 -30.69 15.41 -15.94
C GLU A 121 -31.25 15.01 -14.57
N GLN A 122 -31.90 13.84 -14.45
CA GLN A 122 -32.45 13.37 -13.18
C GLN A 122 -31.31 12.97 -12.24
N ILE A 123 -30.29 12.30 -12.77
CA ILE A 123 -29.05 11.99 -12.05
C ILE A 123 -28.34 13.29 -11.63
N ALA A 124 -28.21 14.26 -12.55
CA ALA A 124 -27.60 15.55 -12.23
C ALA A 124 -28.35 16.27 -11.09
N THR A 125 -29.68 16.31 -11.16
CA THR A 125 -30.55 16.91 -10.14
C THR A 125 -30.44 16.20 -8.80
N ALA A 126 -30.34 14.87 -8.80
CA ALA A 126 -30.22 14.07 -7.58
C ALA A 126 -28.88 14.27 -6.87
N ILE A 127 -27.78 14.50 -7.62
CA ILE A 127 -26.44 14.70 -7.06
C ILE A 127 -26.19 16.17 -6.69
N TYR A 128 -26.51 17.10 -7.59
CA TYR A 128 -26.11 18.51 -7.48
C TYR A 128 -27.27 19.46 -7.11
N GLY A 129 -28.51 18.94 -7.04
CA GLY A 129 -29.70 19.75 -6.79
C GLY A 129 -30.31 20.37 -8.04
N ALA A 130 -31.45 21.05 -7.87
CA ALA A 130 -32.24 21.61 -8.98
C ALA A 130 -31.48 22.64 -9.82
N ASP A 131 -30.53 23.38 -9.20
CA ASP A 131 -29.77 24.44 -9.85
C ASP A 131 -28.46 23.93 -10.49
N TRP A 132 -28.28 22.62 -10.68
CA TRP A 132 -27.05 22.01 -11.21
C TRP A 132 -26.60 22.62 -12.55
N ALA A 133 -27.52 23.08 -13.38
CA ALA A 133 -27.20 23.72 -14.66
C ALA A 133 -26.39 25.01 -14.49
N GLY A 134 -26.52 25.71 -13.36
CA GLY A 134 -25.72 26.89 -13.02
C GLY A 134 -24.23 26.60 -12.78
N TRP A 135 -23.86 25.32 -12.65
CA TRP A 135 -22.50 24.85 -12.42
C TRP A 135 -21.76 24.53 -13.71
N VAL A 136 -22.49 24.50 -14.83
CA VAL A 136 -21.97 24.05 -16.11
C VAL A 136 -21.22 25.19 -16.79
N ILE A 137 -19.96 24.95 -17.12
CA ILE A 137 -19.14 25.85 -17.94
C ILE A 137 -18.75 25.19 -19.26
N ASP A 138 -18.59 26.00 -20.29
CA ASP A 138 -18.07 25.54 -21.58
C ASP A 138 -16.53 25.50 -21.55
N ILE A 139 -15.97 24.34 -21.91
CA ILE A 139 -14.57 24.23 -22.31
C ILE A 139 -14.48 24.34 -23.85
N PRO A 140 -13.56 25.15 -24.40
CA PRO A 140 -13.32 25.17 -25.85
C PRO A 140 -12.93 23.80 -26.39
N ASP A 141 -13.48 23.43 -27.55
CA ASP A 141 -13.28 22.12 -28.20
C ASP A 141 -11.81 21.72 -28.35
N VAL A 142 -10.94 22.70 -28.64
CA VAL A 142 -9.49 22.55 -28.75
C VAL A 142 -8.83 22.01 -27.47
N PHE A 143 -9.38 22.31 -26.29
CA PHE A 143 -8.86 21.84 -25.00
C PHE A 143 -9.53 20.56 -24.52
N PHE A 144 -10.54 20.03 -25.24
CA PHE A 144 -11.16 18.76 -24.85
C PHE A 144 -10.17 17.60 -24.86
N GLY A 145 -9.16 17.66 -25.73
CA GLY A 145 -8.07 16.67 -25.79
C GLY A 145 -7.13 16.66 -24.57
N ASP A 146 -7.22 17.67 -23.68
CA ASP A 146 -6.46 17.68 -22.41
C ASP A 146 -7.10 16.76 -21.35
N TYR A 147 -8.34 16.30 -21.57
CA TYR A 147 -9.11 15.49 -20.64
C TYR A 147 -9.16 14.01 -21.03
N ILE A 148 -9.47 13.15 -20.05
CA ILE A 148 -9.68 11.71 -20.24
C ILE A 148 -11.14 11.38 -19.98
N VAL A 149 -11.84 10.79 -20.95
CA VAL A 149 -13.22 10.36 -20.74
C VAL A 149 -13.24 9.06 -19.94
N GLY A 150 -13.76 9.12 -18.71
CA GLY A 150 -13.94 7.97 -17.82
C GLY A 150 -15.33 7.34 -17.94
N SER A 151 -15.62 6.37 -17.07
CA SER A 151 -16.93 5.70 -17.04
C SER A 151 -18.08 6.67 -16.72
N PRO A 152 -19.26 6.55 -17.33
CA PRO A 152 -20.38 7.44 -17.04
C PRO A 152 -20.93 7.26 -15.61
N ILE A 153 -21.52 8.32 -15.08
CA ILE A 153 -22.38 8.32 -13.89
C ILE A 153 -23.80 8.02 -14.37
N ILE A 154 -24.18 6.75 -14.27
CA ILE A 154 -25.48 6.22 -14.69
C ILE A 154 -26.47 6.09 -13.52
N HIS A 155 -26.03 6.39 -12.30
CA HIS A 155 -26.87 6.36 -11.10
C HIS A 155 -26.44 7.45 -10.11
N ASP A 156 -27.40 7.97 -9.35
CA ASP A 156 -27.23 9.00 -8.33
C ASP A 156 -26.32 8.59 -7.16
N TYR A 157 -26.24 7.28 -6.86
CA TYR A 157 -25.36 6.75 -5.82
C TYR A 157 -23.87 6.81 -6.17
N LYS A 158 -23.54 7.00 -7.45
CA LYS A 158 -22.15 7.18 -7.92
C LYS A 158 -21.74 8.65 -7.82
N VAL A 159 -21.77 9.19 -6.60
CA VAL A 159 -21.31 10.56 -6.32
C VAL A 159 -19.87 10.70 -6.82
N PRO A 160 -19.55 11.70 -7.67
CA PRO A 160 -18.20 11.88 -8.20
C PRO A 160 -17.14 12.06 -7.10
N ASN A 161 -15.89 11.77 -7.43
CA ASN A 161 -14.74 12.01 -6.57
C ASN A 161 -14.20 13.44 -6.72
N ASP A 162 -13.34 13.80 -5.76
CA ASP A 162 -12.65 15.08 -5.65
C ASP A 162 -13.60 16.27 -5.47
N VAL A 163 -14.71 16.03 -4.76
CA VAL A 163 -15.78 16.97 -4.44
C VAL A 163 -15.81 17.28 -2.94
N ILE A 164 -16.42 18.42 -2.58
CA ILE A 164 -16.88 18.61 -1.20
C ILE A 164 -18.19 17.85 -1.03
N PHE A 165 -18.22 16.95 -0.06
CA PHE A 165 -19.40 16.19 0.34
C PHE A 165 -19.89 16.73 1.67
N ARG A 166 -21.19 16.94 1.81
CA ARG A 166 -21.83 17.32 3.07
C ARG A 166 -22.86 16.27 3.46
N ASP A 167 -22.63 15.63 4.60
CA ASP A 167 -23.58 14.66 5.13
C ASP A 167 -24.89 15.36 5.49
N GLN A 168 -26.00 14.87 4.95
CA GLN A 168 -27.32 15.48 5.09
C GLN A 168 -27.80 15.51 6.55
N LYS A 169 -27.39 14.52 7.36
CA LYS A 169 -27.89 14.35 8.73
C LYS A 169 -27.09 15.18 9.74
N SER A 170 -25.77 15.07 9.70
CA SER A 170 -24.85 15.76 10.62
C SER A 170 -24.48 17.16 10.17
N GLY A 171 -24.58 17.44 8.86
CA GLY A 171 -24.09 18.68 8.27
C GLY A 171 -22.57 18.78 8.17
N GLN A 172 -21.83 17.72 8.51
CA GLN A 172 -20.37 17.65 8.44
C GLN A 172 -19.89 17.71 7.00
N HIS A 173 -18.83 18.49 6.75
CA HIS A 173 -18.19 18.58 5.45
C HIS A 173 -17.01 17.63 5.36
N TYR A 174 -16.84 17.03 4.19
CA TYR A 174 -15.78 16.09 3.88
C TYR A 174 -15.22 16.41 2.51
N TYR A 175 -13.95 16.11 2.32
CA TYR A 175 -13.40 15.94 0.99
C TYR A 175 -13.61 14.49 0.58
N LYS A 176 -14.31 14.25 -0.53
CA LYS A 176 -14.51 12.91 -1.07
C LYS A 176 -13.45 12.63 -2.11
N ARG A 177 -12.65 11.56 -1.93
CA ARG A 177 -11.69 11.07 -2.92
C ARG A 177 -11.67 9.56 -2.93
N ASN A 178 -11.67 8.97 -4.13
CA ASN A 178 -11.65 7.52 -4.32
C ASN A 178 -12.70 6.79 -3.45
N ASP A 179 -13.92 7.31 -3.35
CA ASP A 179 -15.00 6.78 -2.48
C ASP A 179 -14.71 6.74 -0.97
N ILE A 180 -13.71 7.50 -0.52
CA ILE A 180 -13.44 7.77 0.89
C ILE A 180 -13.79 9.23 1.21
N LEU A 181 -14.28 9.46 2.42
CA LEU A 181 -14.47 10.78 2.99
C LEU A 181 -13.35 11.10 3.97
N GLN A 182 -12.74 12.27 3.81
CA GLN A 182 -11.84 12.86 4.81
C GLN A 182 -12.52 14.08 5.43
N PRO A 183 -12.74 14.12 6.75
CA PRO A 183 -13.51 15.20 7.37
C PRO A 183 -12.73 16.51 7.36
N PHE A 184 -13.39 17.63 7.05
CA PHE A 184 -12.84 18.95 7.35
C PHE A 184 -13.15 19.32 8.81
N THR A 185 -12.22 19.92 9.53
CA THR A 185 -12.49 20.38 10.91
C THR A 185 -13.47 21.55 10.96
N SER A 186 -13.58 22.34 9.89
CA SER A 186 -14.42 23.53 9.83
C SER A 186 -14.70 23.99 8.39
N ALA A 187 -15.67 24.90 8.23
CA ALA A 187 -15.88 25.63 6.98
C ALA A 187 -14.65 26.45 6.57
N ALA A 188 -13.86 26.94 7.54
CA ALA A 188 -12.61 27.65 7.25
C ALA A 188 -11.56 26.73 6.62
N ALA A 189 -11.49 25.46 7.03
CA ALA A 189 -10.62 24.46 6.40
C ALA A 189 -11.04 24.15 4.96
N VAL A 190 -12.35 24.12 4.67
CA VAL A 190 -12.87 24.01 3.29
C VAL A 190 -12.40 25.21 2.46
N SER A 191 -12.58 26.43 2.97
CA SER A 191 -12.17 27.67 2.30
C SER A 191 -10.66 27.82 2.15
N ALA A 192 -9.88 27.32 3.12
CA ALA A 192 -8.41 27.31 3.05
C ALA A 192 -7.93 26.46 1.86
N ASN A 193 -8.65 25.38 1.57
CA ASN A 193 -8.47 24.57 0.37
C ASN A 193 -9.14 25.18 -0.87
N ARG A 194 -9.56 26.45 -0.84
CA ARG A 194 -10.16 27.19 -1.97
C ARG A 194 -11.44 26.56 -2.53
N PHE A 195 -12.17 25.77 -1.76
CA PHE A 195 -13.53 25.39 -2.13
C PHE A 195 -14.53 26.37 -1.52
N ASP A 196 -15.67 26.57 -2.17
CA ASP A 196 -16.82 27.25 -1.54
C ASP A 196 -17.74 26.19 -0.92
N VAL A 197 -18.09 26.38 0.35
CA VAL A 197 -18.98 25.47 1.10
C VAL A 197 -20.37 25.35 0.48
N SER A 198 -20.81 26.36 -0.28
CA SER A 198 -22.07 26.31 -1.03
C SER A 198 -22.03 25.25 -2.14
N GLN A 199 -20.83 24.81 -2.52
CA GLN A 199 -20.55 23.78 -3.53
C GLN A 199 -20.54 22.36 -3.02
N ALA A 200 -20.85 22.16 -1.74
CA ALA A 200 -20.94 20.83 -1.19
C ALA A 200 -22.13 20.05 -1.78
N ILE A 201 -21.85 18.86 -2.31
CA ILE A 201 -22.87 17.86 -2.64
C ILE A 201 -23.49 17.37 -1.34
N VAL A 202 -24.78 17.62 -1.14
CA VAL A 202 -25.51 17.19 0.06
C VAL A 202 -26.11 15.82 -0.18
N SER A 203 -25.77 14.85 0.66
CA SER A 203 -26.27 13.48 0.50
C SER A 203 -26.29 12.72 1.83
N SER A 204 -27.12 11.68 1.91
CA SER A 204 -27.18 10.73 3.03
C SER A 204 -26.40 9.43 2.75
N ARG A 205 -25.68 9.36 1.63
CA ARG A 205 -24.85 8.20 1.26
C ARG A 205 -23.71 8.03 2.26
N SER A 206 -23.47 6.78 2.66
CA SER A 206 -22.37 6.43 3.56
C SER A 206 -21.16 5.95 2.77
N PHE A 207 -19.99 6.36 3.22
CA PHE A 207 -18.69 5.98 2.68
C PHE A 207 -17.76 5.66 3.85
N PHE A 208 -16.60 5.07 3.56
CA PHE A 208 -15.56 4.96 4.57
C PHE A 208 -15.07 6.37 4.94
N VAL A 209 -14.87 6.64 6.23
CA VAL A 209 -14.42 7.94 6.73
C VAL A 209 -13.03 7.76 7.34
N ARG A 210 -12.06 8.57 6.91
CA ARG A 210 -10.74 8.63 7.53
C ARG A 210 -10.81 9.20 8.94
N ASP A 211 -9.92 8.72 9.80
CA ASP A 211 -9.78 9.24 11.17
C ASP A 211 -9.14 10.64 11.17
N ARG A 212 -8.14 10.87 10.31
CA ARG A 212 -7.39 12.14 10.26
C ARG A 212 -8.17 13.22 9.48
N PRO A 213 -8.51 14.36 10.09
CA PRO A 213 -9.21 15.44 9.41
C PRO A 213 -8.27 16.34 8.61
N ILE A 214 -8.86 17.14 7.72
CA ILE A 214 -8.22 18.27 7.05
C ILE A 214 -8.46 19.51 7.92
N GLU A 215 -7.40 20.03 8.52
CA GLU A 215 -7.48 21.15 9.48
C GLU A 215 -7.30 22.52 8.83
N ASP A 216 -6.52 22.60 7.75
CA ASP A 216 -6.19 23.80 6.99
C ASP A 216 -5.92 23.43 5.52
N PHE A 217 -5.19 24.25 4.76
CA PHE A 217 -4.73 23.94 3.40
C PHE A 217 -3.97 22.62 3.33
N ASP A 218 -4.44 21.74 2.45
CA ASP A 218 -3.86 20.43 2.18
C ASP A 218 -3.48 20.35 0.68
N ARG A 219 -2.19 20.11 0.42
CA ARG A 219 -1.65 19.97 -0.93
C ARG A 219 -2.20 18.75 -1.66
N ASN A 220 -2.65 17.73 -0.94
CA ASN A 220 -3.30 16.59 -1.55
C ASN A 220 -4.68 16.96 -2.05
N VAL A 221 -5.40 17.87 -1.38
CA VAL A 221 -6.71 18.38 -1.83
C VAL A 221 -6.55 19.42 -2.96
N PHE A 222 -5.55 20.29 -2.85
CA PHE A 222 -5.22 21.30 -3.85
C PHE A 222 -3.98 20.92 -4.67
N ASN A 223 -4.18 20.09 -5.70
CA ASN A 223 -3.10 19.64 -6.59
C ASN A 223 -3.46 19.78 -8.08
N PRO A 224 -3.04 20.87 -8.75
CA PRO A 224 -3.31 21.10 -10.17
C PRO A 224 -2.71 20.07 -11.13
N VAL A 225 -1.70 19.32 -10.69
CA VAL A 225 -0.94 18.37 -11.52
C VAL A 225 -1.11 16.92 -11.06
N ALA A 226 -2.06 16.65 -10.18
CA ALA A 226 -2.35 15.29 -9.73
C ALA A 226 -2.72 14.39 -10.93
N PRO A 227 -2.10 13.22 -11.09
CA PRO A 227 -2.46 12.30 -12.16
C PRO A 227 -3.85 11.71 -11.94
N PRO A 228 -4.50 11.17 -12.99
CA PRO A 228 -5.71 10.38 -12.83
C PRO A 228 -5.50 9.23 -11.84
N LEU A 229 -6.56 8.89 -11.11
CA LEU A 229 -6.58 7.63 -10.38
C LEU A 229 -6.59 6.48 -11.41
N VAL A 230 -5.68 5.53 -11.25
CA VAL A 230 -5.52 4.37 -12.12
C VAL A 230 -5.72 3.13 -11.29
N ASP A 231 -6.45 2.15 -11.84
CA ASP A 231 -6.49 0.81 -11.29
C ASP A 231 -5.12 0.14 -11.46
N ARG A 232 -4.44 -0.11 -10.35
CA ARG A 232 -3.10 -0.70 -10.31
C ARG A 232 -3.10 -2.16 -9.86
N ARG A 233 -4.27 -2.80 -9.81
CA ARG A 233 -4.38 -4.23 -9.47
C ARG A 233 -3.62 -5.06 -10.49
N ASP A 234 -2.82 -5.98 -10.01
CA ASP A 234 -2.04 -6.90 -10.83
C ASP A 234 -1.85 -8.26 -10.12
N CYS A 235 -1.23 -9.21 -10.83
CA CYS A 235 -0.77 -10.48 -10.28
C CYS A 235 0.77 -10.60 -10.29
N GLU A 236 1.48 -9.48 -10.21
CA GLU A 236 2.94 -9.47 -10.17
C GLU A 236 3.42 -10.23 -8.92
N ASN A 237 4.21 -11.29 -9.13
CA ASN A 237 4.72 -12.14 -8.05
C ASN A 237 6.24 -12.39 -8.18
N GLN A 238 6.91 -11.84 -9.20
CA GLN A 238 8.35 -11.97 -9.49
C GLN A 238 9.15 -10.74 -9.06
N LYS A 239 8.59 -9.55 -9.25
CA LYS A 239 9.22 -8.26 -8.92
C LYS A 239 8.33 -7.44 -8.01
N LEU A 240 8.41 -7.75 -6.75
CA LEU A 240 7.59 -7.13 -5.70
C LEU A 240 8.30 -5.91 -5.14
N LYS A 241 7.54 -4.98 -4.59
CA LYS A 241 8.03 -3.87 -3.77
C LYS A 241 7.38 -3.90 -2.40
N ALA A 242 8.15 -3.60 -1.35
CA ALA A 242 7.61 -3.44 -0.02
C ALA A 242 8.22 -2.23 0.71
N ALA A 243 7.38 -1.51 1.45
CA ALA A 243 7.84 -0.48 2.37
C ALA A 243 7.75 -0.98 3.82
N ILE A 244 8.67 -0.51 4.66
CA ILE A 244 8.66 -0.79 6.09
C ILE A 244 8.22 0.46 6.84
N ILE A 245 7.18 0.32 7.66
CA ILE A 245 6.64 1.38 8.52
C ILE A 245 6.90 1.00 9.97
N PHE A 246 7.50 1.90 10.73
CA PHE A 246 7.72 1.75 12.17
C PHE A 246 6.81 2.74 12.91
N VAL A 247 5.73 2.22 13.49
CA VAL A 247 4.73 3.01 14.22
C VAL A 247 5.13 3.08 15.70
N VAL A 248 5.21 4.30 16.22
CA VAL A 248 5.76 4.60 17.54
C VAL A 248 4.70 5.31 18.37
N ALA A 249 4.39 4.81 19.57
CA ALA A 249 3.33 5.40 20.40
C ALA A 249 3.70 6.77 20.99
N ASP A 250 4.95 6.97 21.44
CA ASP A 250 5.38 8.22 22.08
C ASP A 250 6.80 8.60 21.63
N SER A 251 7.77 7.73 21.89
CA SER A 251 9.18 7.89 21.49
C SER A 251 9.78 6.52 21.18
N TYR A 252 10.91 6.52 20.48
CA TYR A 252 11.67 5.32 20.16
C TYR A 252 13.13 5.48 20.61
N THR A 253 13.81 4.36 20.73
CA THR A 253 15.22 4.25 21.09
C THR A 253 16.07 3.95 19.85
N THR A 254 17.35 4.29 19.89
CA THR A 254 18.29 3.95 18.80
C THR A 254 18.31 2.44 18.48
N PRO A 255 18.37 1.52 19.47
CA PRO A 255 18.34 0.08 19.18
C PRO A 255 17.08 -0.39 18.45
N GLU A 256 15.92 0.20 18.72
CA GLU A 256 14.67 -0.17 18.01
C GLU A 256 14.76 0.17 16.52
N VAL A 257 15.22 1.38 16.18
CA VAL A 257 15.41 1.80 14.78
C VAL A 257 16.50 0.97 14.11
N GLU A 258 17.62 0.70 14.79
CA GLU A 258 18.67 -0.17 14.29
C GLU A 258 18.15 -1.59 14.01
N ASN A 259 17.28 -2.13 14.85
CA ASN A 259 16.67 -3.44 14.64
C ASN A 259 15.74 -3.46 13.43
N VAL A 260 14.90 -2.43 13.25
CA VAL A 260 14.05 -2.33 12.05
C VAL A 260 14.92 -2.22 10.79
N GLU A 261 16.00 -1.45 10.82
CA GLU A 261 16.95 -1.35 9.70
C GLU A 261 17.71 -2.66 9.42
N ARG A 262 18.09 -3.41 10.46
CA ARG A 262 18.69 -4.76 10.31
C ARG A 262 17.74 -5.71 9.60
N VAL A 263 16.45 -5.66 9.94
CA VAL A 263 15.43 -6.43 9.21
C VAL A 263 15.35 -5.94 7.77
N ARG A 264 15.18 -4.63 7.53
CA ARG A 264 15.10 -4.07 6.16
C ARG A 264 16.27 -4.51 5.28
N ALA A 265 17.48 -4.45 5.80
CA ALA A 265 18.69 -4.83 5.07
C ALA A 265 18.74 -6.32 4.69
N ALA A 266 18.00 -7.18 5.38
CA ALA A 266 18.06 -8.63 5.18
C ALA A 266 16.83 -9.23 4.47
N VAL A 267 15.68 -8.54 4.42
CA VAL A 267 14.44 -9.07 3.83
C VAL A 267 14.62 -9.44 2.35
N ALA A 268 15.21 -8.55 1.54
CA ALA A 268 15.34 -8.77 0.09
C ALA A 268 16.12 -10.05 -0.23
N ASP A 269 17.32 -10.19 0.34
CA ASP A 269 18.19 -11.35 0.13
C ASP A 269 17.55 -12.63 0.66
N ARG A 270 16.92 -12.56 1.84
CA ARG A 270 16.23 -13.71 2.43
C ARG A 270 15.06 -14.16 1.56
N PHE A 271 14.27 -13.24 1.03
CA PHE A 271 13.12 -13.54 0.19
C PHE A 271 13.55 -14.12 -1.17
N ALA A 272 14.56 -13.53 -1.81
CA ALA A 272 15.12 -14.06 -3.05
C ALA A 272 15.67 -15.48 -2.85
N TRP A 273 16.42 -15.72 -1.77
CA TRP A 273 16.88 -17.06 -1.40
C TRP A 273 15.72 -18.04 -1.14
N ALA A 274 14.67 -17.61 -0.43
CA ALA A 274 13.54 -18.47 -0.11
C ALA A 274 12.73 -18.88 -1.35
N THR A 275 12.71 -18.04 -2.37
CA THR A 275 12.05 -18.31 -3.65
C THR A 275 12.97 -18.93 -4.70
N ASP A 276 14.21 -19.28 -4.34
CA ASP A 276 15.22 -19.84 -5.25
C ASP A 276 15.56 -18.92 -6.42
N GLY A 277 15.56 -17.61 -6.14
CA GLY A 277 15.85 -16.55 -7.11
C GLY A 277 14.75 -16.31 -8.14
N LEU A 278 13.61 -17.00 -8.04
CA LEU A 278 12.48 -16.84 -8.96
C LEU A 278 11.68 -15.56 -8.71
N SER A 279 11.80 -14.99 -7.51
CA SER A 279 11.16 -13.74 -7.13
C SER A 279 12.08 -12.87 -6.29
N SER A 280 11.77 -11.58 -6.26
CA SER A 280 12.49 -10.56 -5.51
C SER A 280 11.50 -9.60 -4.88
N VAL A 281 11.87 -9.05 -3.73
CA VAL A 281 11.14 -7.94 -3.09
C VAL A 281 12.11 -6.79 -2.87
N ASP A 282 11.82 -5.67 -3.51
CA ASP A 282 12.56 -4.42 -3.33
C ASP A 282 12.07 -3.71 -2.07
N VAL A 283 12.98 -3.61 -1.09
CA VAL A 283 12.81 -2.90 0.19
C VAL A 283 13.79 -1.73 0.32
N SER A 284 14.26 -1.20 -0.81
CA SER A 284 15.21 -0.08 -0.83
C SER A 284 14.61 1.21 -0.30
N TYR A 285 13.27 1.34 -0.32
CA TYR A 285 12.58 2.49 0.24
C TYR A 285 12.93 2.65 1.73
N PRO A 286 13.32 3.86 2.19
CA PRO A 286 13.70 4.09 3.59
C PRO A 286 12.61 3.69 4.58
N VAL A 287 13.00 3.24 5.77
CA VAL A 287 12.03 3.00 6.85
C VAL A 287 11.26 4.29 7.14
N THR A 288 9.94 4.23 7.10
CA THR A 288 9.08 5.34 7.49
C THR A 288 8.76 5.22 8.96
N VAL A 289 9.28 6.13 9.77
CA VAL A 289 8.94 6.21 11.19
C VAL A 289 7.74 7.13 11.36
N MET A 290 6.66 6.62 11.96
CA MET A 290 5.44 7.37 12.24
C MET A 290 5.24 7.45 13.75
N LEU A 291 5.35 8.65 14.31
CA LEU A 291 4.94 8.89 15.70
C LEU A 291 3.42 9.05 15.74
N ASP A 292 2.77 8.36 16.66
CA ASP A 292 1.33 8.49 16.86
C ASP A 292 1.00 9.91 17.32
N ASP A 293 0.17 10.57 16.52
CA ASP A 293 -0.33 11.92 16.75
C ASP A 293 -1.80 11.91 17.22
N GLY A 294 -2.30 10.74 17.63
CA GLY A 294 -3.67 10.52 18.10
C GLY A 294 -4.59 9.96 17.01
N TYR A 295 -4.15 9.92 15.76
CA TYR A 295 -4.93 9.37 14.65
C TYR A 295 -4.45 7.99 14.20
N LEU A 296 -3.23 7.58 14.52
CA LEU A 296 -2.63 6.36 13.98
C LEU A 296 -2.99 5.11 14.80
N THR A 297 -3.27 5.29 16.08
CA THR A 297 -3.54 4.17 16.99
C THR A 297 -4.79 4.34 17.86
N THR A 298 -5.24 3.24 18.48
CA THR A 298 -6.23 3.24 19.56
C THR A 298 -5.71 2.42 20.73
N LYS A 299 -5.62 3.03 21.92
CA LYS A 299 -5.38 2.30 23.17
C LYS A 299 -6.62 1.50 23.56
N ARG A 300 -6.46 0.21 23.83
CA ARG A 300 -7.55 -0.71 24.24
C ARG A 300 -7.56 -0.93 25.74
N ASN A 301 -8.70 -1.38 26.25
CA ASN A 301 -8.91 -1.64 27.69
C ASN A 301 -8.03 -2.78 28.24
N ASP A 302 -7.53 -3.67 27.38
CA ASP A 302 -6.63 -4.77 27.76
C ASP A 302 -5.15 -4.36 27.80
N GLY A 303 -4.86 -3.06 27.61
CA GLY A 303 -3.51 -2.49 27.63
C GLY A 303 -2.75 -2.60 26.30
N THR A 304 -3.32 -3.25 25.28
CA THR A 304 -2.74 -3.26 23.93
C THR A 304 -3.09 -2.01 23.15
N ILE A 305 -2.33 -1.75 22.09
CA ILE A 305 -2.54 -0.61 21.19
C ILE A 305 -2.81 -1.15 19.79
N GLU A 306 -3.98 -0.82 19.25
CA GLU A 306 -4.40 -1.19 17.91
C GLU A 306 -3.87 -0.18 16.88
N VAL A 307 -3.27 -0.69 15.80
CA VAL A 307 -2.84 0.11 14.66
C VAL A 307 -4.02 0.30 13.72
N LYS A 308 -4.39 1.56 13.44
CA LYS A 308 -5.52 1.89 12.56
C LYS A 308 -5.11 1.86 11.09
N ASN A 309 -6.10 1.75 10.19
CA ASN A 309 -5.92 1.92 8.74
C ASN A 309 -5.33 3.29 8.37
N GLU A 310 -5.50 4.29 9.24
CA GLU A 310 -4.97 5.64 9.06
C GLU A 310 -3.44 5.66 8.90
N VAL A 311 -2.70 4.69 9.47
CA VAL A 311 -1.25 4.51 9.21
C VAL A 311 -0.97 4.34 7.73
N VAL A 312 -1.77 3.53 7.04
CA VAL A 312 -1.58 3.23 5.62
C VAL A 312 -2.05 4.38 4.74
N ASN A 313 -3.17 5.02 5.08
CA ASN A 313 -3.62 6.23 4.38
C ASN A 313 -2.58 7.35 4.51
N THR A 314 -2.06 7.59 5.72
CA THR A 314 -1.01 8.60 5.98
C THR A 314 0.28 8.27 5.21
N PHE A 315 0.61 6.99 5.01
CA PHE A 315 1.72 6.59 4.16
C PHE A 315 1.49 7.02 2.71
N TYR A 316 0.34 6.69 2.13
CA TYR A 316 0.02 7.02 0.72
C TYR A 316 -0.32 8.49 0.47
N ASP A 317 -0.57 9.29 1.51
CA ASP A 317 -0.68 10.75 1.37
C ASP A 317 0.60 11.40 0.82
N THR A 318 1.75 10.73 0.96
CA THR A 318 3.06 11.27 0.52
C THR A 318 3.84 10.33 -0.40
N ASN A 319 3.28 9.16 -0.70
CA ASN A 319 3.94 8.11 -1.46
C ASN A 319 3.08 7.64 -2.63
N ALA A 320 3.72 7.31 -3.74
CA ALA A 320 3.04 6.71 -4.87
C ALA A 320 2.53 5.29 -4.52
N ASP A 321 1.42 4.89 -5.13
CA ASP A 321 0.85 3.53 -5.02
C ASP A 321 1.67 2.51 -5.82
N ASP A 322 2.92 2.26 -5.38
CA ASP A 322 3.89 1.40 -6.06
C ASP A 322 4.29 0.17 -5.24
N PHE A 323 3.72 -0.04 -4.05
CA PHE A 323 4.12 -1.09 -3.12
C PHE A 323 3.13 -2.26 -3.10
N ASP A 324 3.63 -3.47 -3.26
CA ASP A 324 2.84 -4.71 -3.15
C ASP A 324 2.58 -5.08 -1.69
N PHE A 325 3.49 -4.75 -0.78
CA PHE A 325 3.35 -5.01 0.65
C PHE A 325 3.77 -3.83 1.52
N LEU A 326 3.10 -3.68 2.67
CA LEU A 326 3.57 -2.81 3.75
C LEU A 326 3.88 -3.67 4.98
N ILE A 327 5.11 -3.59 5.48
CA ILE A 327 5.55 -4.33 6.67
C ILE A 327 5.54 -3.36 7.84
N VAL A 328 4.64 -3.57 8.78
CA VAL A 328 4.38 -2.68 9.92
C VAL A 328 4.98 -3.26 11.18
N TRP A 329 5.92 -2.52 11.75
CA TRP A 329 6.51 -2.75 13.06
C TRP A 329 5.98 -1.72 14.05
N THR A 330 5.91 -2.09 15.32
CA THR A 330 5.55 -1.19 16.42
C THR A 330 6.61 -1.25 17.51
N ASN A 331 6.62 -0.31 18.45
CA ASN A 331 7.37 -0.44 19.71
C ASN A 331 6.50 -0.74 20.93
N PHE A 332 5.23 -1.03 20.67
CA PHE A 332 4.21 -1.32 21.67
C PHE A 332 3.51 -2.64 21.33
N LYS A 333 2.92 -3.25 22.35
CA LYS A 333 2.17 -4.51 22.21
C LYS A 333 0.86 -4.29 21.43
N VAL A 334 0.68 -5.00 20.32
CA VAL A 334 -0.56 -4.99 19.53
C VAL A 334 -1.53 -6.10 19.98
N PRO A 335 -2.84 -6.03 19.63
CA PRO A 335 -3.84 -6.97 20.13
C PRO A 335 -3.57 -8.44 19.81
N SER A 336 -3.03 -8.74 18.63
CA SER A 336 -2.68 -10.12 18.24
C SER A 336 -1.65 -10.77 19.15
N GLU A 337 -0.81 -9.98 19.84
CA GLU A 337 0.17 -10.51 20.81
C GLU A 337 -0.45 -10.94 22.15
N ASN A 338 -1.75 -10.75 22.34
CA ASN A 338 -2.50 -11.39 23.42
C ASN A 338 -2.98 -12.81 23.03
N THR A 339 -2.77 -13.22 21.77
CA THR A 339 -3.06 -14.57 21.28
C THR A 339 -1.74 -15.33 21.04
N ASN A 340 -1.79 -16.47 20.35
CA ASN A 340 -0.61 -17.22 19.92
C ASN A 340 -0.03 -16.72 18.58
N GLU A 341 -0.53 -15.59 18.05
CA GLU A 341 -0.10 -15.01 16.78
C GLU A 341 1.10 -14.08 16.98
N MET A 342 2.23 -14.43 16.37
CA MET A 342 3.45 -13.62 16.43
C MET A 342 3.45 -12.46 15.44
N ALA A 343 2.79 -12.64 14.29
CA ALA A 343 2.58 -11.66 13.25
C ALA A 343 1.27 -12.00 12.53
N SER A 344 0.77 -11.11 11.67
CA SER A 344 -0.42 -11.39 10.87
C SER A 344 -0.40 -10.71 9.51
N PHE A 345 -1.06 -11.38 8.55
CA PHE A 345 -1.29 -10.90 7.21
C PHE A 345 -2.71 -10.35 7.05
N ILE A 346 -2.81 -9.14 6.50
CA ILE A 346 -4.08 -8.50 6.13
C ILE A 346 -4.12 -8.39 4.61
N GLY A 347 -4.95 -9.21 3.97
CA GLY A 347 -5.17 -9.14 2.52
C GLY A 347 -5.89 -7.85 2.11
N VAL A 348 -5.37 -7.20 1.06
CA VAL A 348 -5.91 -5.95 0.49
C VAL A 348 -6.41 -6.18 -0.94
N THR A 349 -5.59 -6.76 -1.81
CA THR A 349 -6.00 -7.17 -3.16
C THR A 349 -5.60 -8.61 -3.46
N ASN A 350 -6.45 -9.33 -4.19
CA ASN A 350 -6.12 -10.62 -4.76
C ASN A 350 -6.80 -10.77 -6.13
N LYS A 351 -5.99 -11.02 -7.15
CA LYS A 351 -6.42 -11.28 -8.54
C LYS A 351 -5.93 -12.63 -9.06
N LEU A 352 -5.34 -13.45 -8.18
CA LEU A 352 -4.89 -14.79 -8.53
C LEU A 352 -5.97 -15.83 -8.21
N GLU A 353 -6.30 -16.64 -9.20
CA GLU A 353 -7.20 -17.80 -9.08
C GLU A 353 -6.40 -19.09 -8.89
N GLY A 354 -7.08 -20.21 -8.57
CA GLY A 354 -6.43 -21.53 -8.42
C GLY A 354 -5.78 -21.78 -7.06
N ILE A 355 -5.81 -20.78 -6.17
CA ILE A 355 -5.22 -20.84 -4.82
C ILE A 355 -6.26 -20.97 -3.70
N ASN A 356 -7.52 -21.30 -4.03
CA ASN A 356 -8.64 -21.37 -3.08
C ASN A 356 -8.84 -20.09 -2.24
N ARG A 357 -8.58 -18.93 -2.85
CA ARG A 357 -8.89 -17.61 -2.29
C ARG A 357 -9.77 -16.84 -3.25
N ALA A 358 -10.72 -16.07 -2.70
CA ALA A 358 -11.60 -15.23 -3.49
C ALA A 358 -10.83 -14.05 -4.11
N SER A 359 -11.34 -13.52 -5.23
CA SER A 359 -10.94 -12.19 -5.70
C SER A 359 -11.26 -11.18 -4.60
N LEU A 360 -10.29 -10.31 -4.30
CA LEU A 360 -10.41 -9.33 -3.23
C LEU A 360 -9.99 -7.97 -3.75
N ASP A 361 -10.75 -6.94 -3.37
CA ASP A 361 -10.36 -5.56 -3.56
C ASP A 361 -10.85 -4.71 -2.39
N ARG A 362 -9.88 -4.32 -1.54
CA ARG A 362 -10.06 -3.38 -0.44
C ARG A 362 -9.09 -2.21 -0.57
N SER A 363 -8.50 -1.98 -1.75
CA SER A 363 -7.38 -1.04 -1.90
C SER A 363 -7.77 0.37 -1.48
N THR A 364 -9.00 0.76 -1.83
CA THR A 364 -9.60 2.05 -1.51
C THR A 364 -9.44 2.42 -0.04
N ILE A 365 -9.92 1.61 0.92
CA ILE A 365 -9.91 1.97 2.35
C ILE A 365 -8.50 2.12 2.96
N TYR A 366 -7.48 1.69 2.21
CA TYR A 366 -6.07 1.81 2.55
C TYR A 366 -5.34 2.84 1.66
N GLY A 367 -6.06 3.69 0.91
CA GLY A 367 -5.45 4.75 0.10
C GLY A 367 -4.71 4.24 -1.15
N SER A 368 -4.81 2.95 -1.47
CA SER A 368 -4.17 2.33 -2.64
C SER A 368 -5.12 2.34 -3.84
N GLY A 369 -4.57 2.58 -5.04
CA GLY A 369 -5.24 2.40 -6.32
C GLY A 369 -5.29 0.96 -6.80
N GLY A 370 -4.84 0.00 -5.98
CA GLY A 370 -4.92 -1.43 -6.27
C GLY A 370 -3.60 -2.18 -6.23
N LYS A 371 -2.47 -1.47 -6.14
CA LYS A 371 -1.13 -2.11 -6.14
C LYS A 371 -0.88 -2.91 -4.87
N LEU A 372 -1.39 -2.44 -3.72
CA LEU A 372 -1.19 -3.08 -2.42
C LEU A 372 -1.89 -4.44 -2.35
N LYS A 373 -1.12 -5.52 -2.22
CA LYS A 373 -1.60 -6.90 -2.06
C LYS A 373 -1.95 -7.20 -0.62
N GLY A 374 -1.11 -6.78 0.32
CA GLY A 374 -1.39 -6.96 1.74
C GLY A 374 -0.49 -6.19 2.69
N ILE A 375 -0.91 -6.17 3.94
CA ILE A 375 -0.20 -5.52 5.05
C ILE A 375 0.25 -6.61 6.00
N ILE A 376 1.51 -6.56 6.40
CA ILE A 376 2.16 -7.52 7.29
C ILE A 376 2.35 -6.84 8.64
N MET A 377 1.55 -7.21 9.63
CA MET A 377 1.63 -6.68 10.98
C MET A 377 2.60 -7.53 11.80
N MET A 378 3.83 -7.05 11.95
CA MET A 378 4.86 -7.72 12.76
C MET A 378 4.71 -7.41 14.25
N GLY A 379 4.08 -6.28 14.60
CA GLY A 379 3.90 -5.87 16.00
C GLY A 379 5.21 -5.42 16.67
N ASN A 380 5.32 -5.62 17.97
CA ASN A 380 6.37 -5.03 18.79
C ASN A 380 7.76 -5.54 18.40
N ILE A 381 8.63 -4.66 17.88
CA ILE A 381 10.00 -4.96 17.50
C ILE A 381 10.80 -5.59 18.65
N ASN A 382 10.52 -5.18 19.89
CA ASN A 382 11.25 -5.61 21.08
C ASN A 382 10.94 -7.04 21.51
N LYS A 383 9.93 -7.70 20.92
CA LYS A 383 9.67 -9.13 21.19
C LYS A 383 10.62 -10.05 20.44
N TYR A 384 11.38 -9.51 19.48
CA TYR A 384 12.36 -10.24 18.69
C TYR A 384 13.78 -9.87 19.13
N GLN A 385 14.64 -10.88 19.32
CA GLN A 385 16.06 -10.68 19.64
C GLN A 385 16.88 -10.43 18.35
N ILE A 386 16.51 -9.40 17.58
CA ILE A 386 17.04 -9.10 16.22
C ILE A 386 18.55 -8.83 16.22
N ASP A 387 19.10 -8.43 17.35
CA ASP A 387 20.53 -8.22 17.52
C ASP A 387 21.35 -9.52 17.48
N THR A 388 20.68 -10.68 17.59
CA THR A 388 21.27 -12.01 17.44
C THR A 388 20.94 -12.64 16.08
N PRO A 389 21.82 -13.51 15.53
CA PRO A 389 21.53 -14.23 14.29
C PRO A 389 20.22 -15.04 14.34
N THR A 390 19.98 -15.75 15.45
CA THR A 390 18.77 -16.57 15.62
C THR A 390 17.50 -15.72 15.66
N GLY A 391 17.51 -14.60 16.40
CA GLY A 391 16.34 -13.72 16.48
C GLY A 391 16.08 -12.97 15.18
N LEU A 392 17.12 -12.57 14.44
CA LEU A 392 16.96 -12.04 13.08
C LEU A 392 16.36 -13.09 12.14
N ASN A 393 16.87 -14.32 12.17
CA ASN A 393 16.33 -15.41 11.34
C ASN A 393 14.86 -15.69 11.66
N GLN A 394 14.49 -15.66 12.94
CA GLN A 394 13.11 -15.80 13.38
C GLN A 394 12.22 -14.67 12.84
N ALA A 395 12.62 -13.41 13.02
CA ALA A 395 11.88 -12.25 12.52
C ALA A 395 11.68 -12.33 10.99
N LEU A 396 12.74 -12.65 10.25
CA LEU A 396 12.70 -12.82 8.80
C LEU A 396 11.80 -13.99 8.38
N ASN A 397 11.81 -15.12 9.09
CA ASN A 397 10.93 -16.23 8.79
C ASN A 397 9.46 -15.86 8.94
N TYR A 398 9.11 -15.04 9.95
CA TYR A 398 7.76 -14.52 10.11
C TYR A 398 7.39 -13.51 9.01
N VAL A 399 8.28 -12.61 8.61
CA VAL A 399 8.03 -11.74 7.44
C VAL A 399 7.71 -12.59 6.19
N LEU A 400 8.52 -13.61 5.92
CA LEU A 400 8.31 -14.53 4.80
C LEU A 400 7.03 -15.35 4.93
N HIS A 401 6.66 -15.75 6.16
CA HIS A 401 5.40 -16.43 6.47
C HIS A 401 4.21 -15.56 6.10
N GLU A 402 4.19 -14.30 6.56
CA GLU A 402 3.08 -13.38 6.30
C GLU A 402 2.99 -12.96 4.82
N ILE A 403 4.13 -12.80 4.12
CA ILE A 403 4.11 -12.59 2.66
C ILE A 403 3.46 -13.78 1.95
N LEU A 404 3.78 -15.00 2.37
CA LEU A 404 3.33 -16.22 1.71
C LEU A 404 1.82 -16.49 1.86
N HIS A 405 1.19 -15.96 2.92
CA HIS A 405 -0.27 -15.97 3.08
C HIS A 405 -1.03 -15.27 1.95
N GLN A 406 -0.37 -14.46 1.12
CA GLN A 406 -1.01 -13.95 -0.09
C GLN A 406 -1.42 -15.10 -1.04
N TRP A 407 -0.69 -16.21 -1.08
CA TRP A 407 -0.84 -17.25 -2.11
C TRP A 407 -1.02 -18.68 -1.61
N SER A 408 -0.46 -19.06 -0.45
CA SER A 408 -0.22 -20.49 -0.14
C SER A 408 -0.88 -20.98 1.14
N ALA A 409 -1.03 -22.30 1.24
CA ALA A 409 -1.64 -23.04 2.36
C ALA A 409 -3.17 -22.87 2.51
N TYR A 410 -3.86 -22.75 1.38
CA TYR A 410 -5.33 -22.67 1.30
C TYR A 410 -5.97 -23.82 0.52
N ILE A 411 -5.17 -24.59 -0.23
CA ILE A 411 -5.68 -25.51 -1.24
C ILE A 411 -5.98 -26.91 -0.70
N GLY A 412 -7.06 -27.50 -1.22
CA GLY A 412 -7.34 -28.94 -1.07
C GLY A 412 -6.90 -29.75 -2.29
N PHE A 413 -7.24 -31.04 -2.30
CA PHE A 413 -7.02 -31.92 -3.46
C PHE A 413 -8.17 -32.92 -3.61
N ASP A 414 -8.44 -33.37 -4.83
CA ASP A 414 -9.41 -34.46 -5.08
C ASP A 414 -8.87 -35.79 -4.54
N ASP A 415 -9.60 -36.39 -3.60
CA ASP A 415 -9.24 -37.66 -2.96
C ASP A 415 -9.53 -38.90 -3.83
N GLY A 416 -10.08 -38.70 -5.04
CA GLY A 416 -10.44 -39.75 -5.98
C GLY A 416 -11.86 -40.31 -5.77
N THR A 417 -12.55 -39.89 -4.70
CA THR A 417 -13.96 -40.21 -4.43
C THR A 417 -14.91 -39.09 -4.85
N GLY A 418 -14.36 -38.01 -5.44
CA GLY A 418 -15.11 -36.80 -5.79
C GLY A 418 -15.27 -35.82 -4.63
N ARG A 419 -14.53 -36.02 -3.53
CA ARG A 419 -14.46 -35.08 -2.40
C ARG A 419 -13.14 -34.33 -2.43
N ILE A 420 -13.17 -33.10 -1.93
CA ILE A 420 -11.96 -32.30 -1.72
C ILE A 420 -11.45 -32.60 -0.32
N SER A 421 -10.27 -33.22 -0.23
CA SER A 421 -9.54 -33.43 1.03
C SER A 421 -8.70 -32.20 1.36
N THR A 422 -8.58 -31.93 2.66
CA THR A 422 -7.75 -30.87 3.25
C THR A 422 -6.61 -31.45 4.10
N ASP A 423 -6.22 -32.72 3.92
CA ASP A 423 -5.22 -33.38 4.77
C ASP A 423 -3.81 -32.77 4.68
N LEU A 424 -3.54 -31.97 3.64
CA LEU A 424 -2.33 -31.16 3.53
C LEU A 424 -2.38 -29.90 4.41
N LEU A 425 -3.52 -29.54 4.96
CA LEU A 425 -3.74 -28.37 5.80
C LEU A 425 -3.93 -28.79 7.26
N ARG A 426 -3.61 -27.89 8.20
CA ARG A 426 -3.99 -28.05 9.61
C ARG A 426 -5.38 -27.46 9.88
N GLU A 427 -5.86 -27.64 11.11
CA GLU A 427 -7.06 -26.96 11.60
C GLU A 427 -6.95 -25.43 11.40
N GLY A 428 -8.01 -24.82 10.89
CA GLY A 428 -8.03 -23.41 10.47
C GLY A 428 -7.82 -23.19 8.97
N LEU A 429 -7.31 -24.18 8.22
CA LEU A 429 -7.21 -24.19 6.75
C LEU A 429 -6.35 -23.07 6.11
N GLU A 430 -5.49 -22.43 6.90
CA GLU A 430 -4.62 -21.32 6.48
C GLU A 430 -3.13 -21.68 6.54
N HIS A 431 -2.80 -22.92 6.92
CA HIS A 431 -1.42 -23.36 7.14
C HIS A 431 -1.26 -24.82 6.72
N TRP A 432 -0.05 -25.16 6.28
CA TRP A 432 0.28 -26.54 5.94
C TRP A 432 0.29 -27.41 7.20
N SER A 433 -0.24 -28.62 7.05
CA SER A 433 -0.24 -29.67 8.05
C SER A 433 1.18 -29.93 8.55
N TYR A 434 1.33 -30.17 9.86
CA TYR A 434 2.58 -30.64 10.46
C TYR A 434 3.10 -31.91 9.76
N TYR A 435 2.20 -32.72 9.19
CA TYR A 435 2.51 -33.96 8.50
C TYR A 435 2.90 -33.79 7.03
N ALA A 436 2.91 -32.58 6.49
CA ALA A 436 3.34 -32.35 5.11
C ALA A 436 4.82 -32.76 4.92
N GLY A 437 5.08 -33.48 3.82
CA GLY A 437 6.38 -33.99 3.41
C GLY A 437 7.34 -32.93 2.85
N PHE A 438 6.99 -31.65 2.97
CA PHE A 438 7.81 -30.51 2.58
C PHE A 438 7.90 -29.50 3.72
N ILE A 439 8.89 -28.61 3.66
CA ILE A 439 9.07 -27.50 4.60
C ILE A 439 8.56 -26.23 3.95
N SER A 440 7.85 -25.40 4.71
CA SER A 440 7.41 -24.07 4.32
C SER A 440 7.46 -23.13 5.53
N PRO A 441 7.64 -21.81 5.33
CA PRO A 441 7.42 -20.83 6.38
C PRO A 441 6.02 -20.95 7.00
N VAL A 442 4.98 -21.27 6.20
CA VAL A 442 3.59 -21.41 6.67
C VAL A 442 3.21 -22.84 7.13
N GLY A 443 4.19 -23.72 7.35
CA GLY A 443 3.97 -25.02 7.97
C GLY A 443 4.75 -26.17 7.33
N GLY A 444 4.38 -27.40 7.66
CA GLY A 444 5.08 -28.60 7.20
C GLY A 444 6.40 -28.87 7.91
N SER A 445 6.71 -30.15 8.09
CA SER A 445 7.94 -30.60 8.78
C SER A 445 8.98 -31.18 7.83
N GLY A 446 8.66 -31.32 6.53
CA GLY A 446 9.58 -31.92 5.56
C GLY A 446 9.95 -33.34 5.92
N TRP A 447 8.96 -34.19 6.23
CA TRP A 447 9.19 -35.55 6.65
C TRP A 447 10.01 -36.36 5.64
N ILE A 448 10.99 -37.11 6.13
CA ILE A 448 11.86 -37.98 5.33
C ILE A 448 11.52 -39.42 5.70
N ASN A 449 11.19 -40.25 4.71
CA ASN A 449 10.88 -41.67 4.93
C ASN A 449 12.17 -42.46 5.24
N ASN A 450 12.20 -43.17 6.37
CA ASN A 450 13.34 -43.98 6.80
C ASN A 450 13.37 -45.39 6.16
N GLY A 451 12.31 -45.79 5.44
CA GLY A 451 12.20 -47.09 4.77
C GLY A 451 11.71 -48.25 5.66
N ASP A 452 11.42 -47.98 6.94
CA ASP A 452 10.99 -48.96 7.94
C ASP A 452 9.58 -48.68 8.51
N GLY A 453 8.82 -47.80 7.85
CA GLY A 453 7.51 -47.33 8.32
C GLY A 453 7.58 -46.15 9.31
N THR A 454 8.78 -45.61 9.53
CA THR A 454 8.97 -44.36 10.29
C THR A 454 9.44 -43.21 9.39
N PHE A 455 9.20 -41.99 9.86
CA PHE A 455 9.53 -40.76 9.18
C PHE A 455 10.27 -39.84 10.15
N THR A 456 11.34 -39.19 9.69
CA THR A 456 12.12 -38.22 10.47
C THR A 456 11.87 -36.80 9.97
N SER A 457 11.67 -35.85 10.88
CA SER A 457 11.39 -34.44 10.54
C SER A 457 12.64 -33.78 9.95
N GLY A 458 12.57 -33.38 8.67
CA GLY A 458 13.64 -32.61 8.03
C GLY A 458 13.83 -31.24 8.67
N LEU A 459 12.75 -30.62 9.16
CA LEU A 459 12.81 -29.34 9.87
C LEU A 459 13.60 -29.44 11.18
N ALA A 460 13.44 -30.54 11.94
CA ALA A 460 14.18 -30.77 13.19
C ALA A 460 15.67 -31.06 12.97
N ALA A 461 16.05 -31.45 11.75
CA ALA A 461 17.44 -31.69 11.36
C ALA A 461 18.16 -30.42 10.88
N LEU A 462 17.45 -29.29 10.70
CA LEU A 462 18.08 -28.04 10.30
C LEU A 462 18.93 -27.45 11.43
N PRO A 463 20.11 -26.86 11.13
CA PRO A 463 20.90 -26.13 12.13
C PRO A 463 20.14 -24.95 12.75
N ASP A 464 19.28 -24.29 11.96
CA ASP A 464 18.36 -23.26 12.43
C ASP A 464 16.98 -23.49 11.78
N PRO A 465 15.94 -23.87 12.55
CA PRO A 465 14.61 -24.15 12.01
C PRO A 465 13.86 -22.88 11.56
N ASN A 466 14.41 -21.68 11.75
CA ASN A 466 13.85 -20.45 11.18
C ASN A 466 14.35 -20.19 9.75
N VAL A 467 15.35 -20.92 9.28
CA VAL A 467 15.90 -20.74 7.93
C VAL A 467 15.19 -21.67 6.96
N ARG A 468 14.05 -21.23 6.43
CA ARG A 468 13.17 -22.02 5.55
C ARG A 468 13.03 -21.39 4.18
N GLN A 469 13.21 -22.19 3.14
CA GLN A 469 12.79 -21.80 1.79
C GLN A 469 11.30 -22.08 1.60
N TYR A 470 10.68 -21.40 0.64
CA TYR A 470 9.37 -21.77 0.15
C TYR A 470 9.48 -23.13 -0.54
N SER A 471 8.52 -24.02 -0.31
CA SER A 471 8.47 -25.32 -0.97
C SER A 471 8.22 -25.17 -2.48
N PRO A 472 8.48 -26.20 -3.30
CA PRO A 472 8.05 -26.20 -4.70
C PRO A 472 6.55 -25.94 -4.86
N LEU A 473 5.72 -26.45 -3.94
CA LEU A 473 4.28 -26.22 -3.95
C LEU A 473 3.93 -24.74 -3.68
N ASP A 474 4.59 -24.12 -2.71
CA ASP A 474 4.42 -22.69 -2.44
C ASP A 474 4.74 -21.86 -3.68
N ARG A 475 5.88 -22.14 -4.32
CA ARG A 475 6.32 -21.41 -5.53
C ARG A 475 5.39 -21.65 -6.73
N TYR A 476 4.80 -22.83 -6.86
CA TYR A 476 3.74 -23.08 -7.85
C TYR A 476 2.49 -22.24 -7.57
N LEU A 477 2.05 -22.18 -6.31
CA LEU A 477 0.87 -21.40 -5.91
C LEU A 477 1.09 -19.89 -6.05
N MET A 478 2.33 -19.42 -5.89
CA MET A 478 2.73 -18.06 -6.26
C MET A 478 2.78 -17.82 -7.78
N GLY A 479 2.64 -18.85 -8.62
CA GLY A 479 2.79 -18.75 -10.08
C GLY A 479 4.24 -18.62 -10.57
N LEU A 480 5.24 -18.94 -9.72
CA LEU A 480 6.66 -18.87 -10.06
C LEU A 480 7.18 -20.12 -10.78
N ILE A 481 6.53 -21.27 -10.54
CA ILE A 481 6.87 -22.54 -11.18
C ILE A 481 5.65 -23.03 -11.96
N PRO A 482 5.78 -23.40 -13.24
CA PRO A 482 4.68 -23.91 -14.04
C PRO A 482 4.32 -25.35 -13.66
N ARG A 483 3.05 -25.74 -13.85
CA ARG A 483 2.51 -27.07 -13.56
C ARG A 483 3.39 -28.26 -14.02
N PRO A 484 3.99 -28.27 -15.23
CA PRO A 484 4.81 -29.40 -15.68
C PRO A 484 6.08 -29.64 -14.86
N LEU A 485 6.54 -28.64 -14.09
CA LEU A 485 7.69 -28.77 -13.20
C LEU A 485 7.30 -29.19 -11.78
N MET A 486 6.01 -29.38 -11.51
CA MET A 486 5.53 -29.85 -10.20
C MET A 486 5.52 -31.38 -10.13
N GLY A 487 6.31 -31.91 -9.21
CA GLY A 487 6.20 -33.30 -8.75
C GLY A 487 5.06 -33.50 -7.76
N SER A 488 4.75 -34.76 -7.46
CA SER A 488 3.84 -35.10 -6.37
C SER A 488 4.42 -34.69 -5.03
N VAL A 489 3.57 -34.18 -4.15
CA VAL A 489 3.90 -34.01 -2.72
C VAL A 489 3.28 -35.16 -1.94
N PHE A 490 3.62 -35.28 -0.66
CA PHE A 490 2.95 -36.22 0.21
C PHE A 490 2.71 -35.62 1.59
N TYR A 491 1.82 -36.25 2.35
CA TYR A 491 1.72 -36.09 3.79
C TYR A 491 1.87 -37.45 4.49
N VAL A 492 2.29 -37.42 5.74
CA VAL A 492 2.35 -38.62 6.58
C VAL A 492 0.98 -38.81 7.23
N GLU A 493 0.32 -39.93 6.97
CA GLU A 493 -0.79 -40.40 7.79
C GLU A 493 -0.20 -41.13 9.01
N PRO A 494 -0.23 -40.53 10.21
CA PRO A 494 0.45 -41.11 11.35
C PRO A 494 -0.30 -42.35 11.84
N LYS A 495 0.45 -43.39 12.25
CA LYS A 495 -0.13 -44.62 12.82
C LYS A 495 -0.92 -44.34 14.10
N VAL A 496 -0.45 -43.36 14.88
CA VAL A 496 -1.16 -42.82 16.04
C VAL A 496 -1.64 -41.41 15.68
N PRO A 497 -2.95 -41.15 15.60
CA PRO A 497 -3.46 -39.82 15.32
C PRO A 497 -2.89 -38.78 16.30
N GLY A 498 -2.42 -37.64 15.77
CA GLY A 498 -1.84 -36.58 16.59
C GLY A 498 -0.39 -36.82 17.04
N ALA A 499 0.32 -37.82 16.51
CA ALA A 499 1.72 -38.07 16.85
C ALA A 499 2.62 -36.86 16.56
N LEU A 500 3.37 -36.42 17.58
CA LEU A 500 4.37 -35.35 17.50
C LEU A 500 5.74 -35.89 17.87
N GLY A 501 6.81 -35.33 17.29
CA GLY A 501 8.19 -35.65 17.65
C GLY A 501 9.16 -35.49 16.47
N ASN A 502 10.42 -35.86 16.69
CA ASN A 502 11.42 -35.81 15.61
C ASN A 502 11.31 -37.01 14.68
N THR A 503 10.77 -38.13 15.17
CA THR A 503 10.48 -39.33 14.38
C THR A 503 9.09 -39.84 14.73
N ILE A 504 8.27 -40.16 13.72
CA ILE A 504 6.92 -40.72 13.87
C ILE A 504 6.74 -41.96 13.01
N ALA A 505 5.87 -42.88 13.41
CA ALA A 505 5.46 -44.01 12.59
C ALA A 505 4.21 -43.64 11.76
N GLY A 506 4.15 -44.05 10.49
CA GLY A 506 3.03 -43.70 9.62
C GLY A 506 3.13 -44.26 8.22
N THR A 507 2.29 -43.76 7.32
CA THR A 507 2.29 -44.09 5.89
C THR A 507 2.30 -42.81 5.06
N ALA A 508 3.11 -42.74 4.00
CA ALA A 508 3.08 -41.61 3.08
C ALA A 508 1.85 -41.70 2.16
N ARG A 509 1.07 -40.62 2.10
CA ARG A 509 -0.05 -40.43 1.18
C ARG A 509 0.33 -39.39 0.14
N TRP A 510 0.47 -39.83 -1.11
CA TRP A 510 0.94 -38.99 -2.21
C TRP A 510 -0.22 -38.25 -2.87
N VAL A 511 0.01 -36.98 -3.19
CA VAL A 511 -0.92 -36.07 -3.85
C VAL A 511 -0.23 -35.48 -5.07
N THR A 512 -0.87 -35.66 -6.22
CA THR A 512 -0.39 -35.11 -7.50
C THR A 512 -0.87 -33.67 -7.69
N ILE A 513 -0.15 -32.91 -8.51
CA ILE A 513 -0.58 -31.55 -8.90
C ILE A 513 -1.93 -31.58 -9.63
N ASP A 514 -2.24 -32.66 -10.35
CA ASP A 514 -3.49 -32.81 -11.09
C ASP A 514 -4.70 -32.93 -10.16
N GLN A 515 -4.56 -33.61 -9.02
CA GLN A 515 -5.61 -33.66 -8.00
C GLN A 515 -5.87 -32.28 -7.39
N MET A 516 -4.81 -31.48 -7.18
CA MET A 516 -4.94 -30.11 -6.68
C MET A 516 -5.60 -29.20 -7.71
N VAL A 517 -5.15 -29.25 -8.97
CA VAL A 517 -5.74 -28.45 -10.06
C VAL A 517 -7.21 -28.83 -10.30
N LYS A 518 -7.56 -30.10 -10.18
CA LYS A 518 -8.95 -30.55 -10.30
C LYS A 518 -9.84 -29.99 -9.18
N ALA A 519 -9.32 -29.86 -7.97
CA ALA A 519 -10.05 -29.33 -6.82
C ALA A 519 -10.18 -27.79 -6.84
N ASN A 520 -9.12 -27.06 -7.23
CA ASN A 520 -9.03 -25.61 -7.03
C ASN A 520 -9.03 -24.80 -8.35
N GLY A 521 -8.88 -25.47 -9.49
CA GLY A 521 -8.55 -24.84 -10.77
C GLY A 521 -7.04 -24.60 -10.96
N PRO A 522 -6.61 -24.23 -12.18
CA PRO A 522 -5.22 -23.87 -12.43
C PRO A 522 -4.89 -22.49 -11.84
N VAL A 523 -3.65 -22.31 -11.38
CA VAL A 523 -3.14 -21.00 -10.95
C VAL A 523 -3.07 -20.07 -12.16
N ARG A 524 -3.79 -18.96 -12.11
CA ARG A 524 -3.82 -17.96 -13.20
C ARG A 524 -4.20 -16.58 -12.70
N CYS A 525 -3.76 -15.55 -13.42
CA CYS A 525 -4.14 -14.18 -13.18
C CYS A 525 -5.50 -13.86 -13.81
N SER A 526 -6.34 -13.13 -13.09
CA SER A 526 -7.69 -12.72 -13.49
C SER A 526 -7.85 -11.22 -13.26
N LEU A 527 -7.69 -10.40 -14.30
CA LEU A 527 -7.76 -8.92 -14.24
C LEU A 527 -9.07 -8.35 -14.82
N ASP A 528 -10.07 -9.21 -14.99
CA ASP A 528 -11.35 -8.86 -15.61
C ASP A 528 -12.24 -7.95 -14.74
#